data_AF-A0A1Q7RBA0-F1
#
_entry.id   AF-A0A1Q7RBA0-F1
#
_cell.length_a   1.000
_cell.length_b   1.000
_cell.length_c   1.000
_cell.angle_alpha   90.00
_cell.angle_beta   90.00
_cell.angle_gamma   90.00
#
_symmetry.space_group_name_H-M   'P 1'
#
loop_
_entity.id
_entity.type
_entity.pdbx_description
1 polymer ?
#
loop_
_entity_poly.entity_id
_entity_poly.type
_entity_poly.pdbx_seq_one_letter_code
_entity_poly.pdbx_strand_id
1 'polypeptide(L)'
;MSMAKRPARDLATELAAEIVAALQRERPIPRFVDSYVVEHGRHALQAHPTRYRELLALLNREALLAMTLRALEEEASLARQSAGKRRNAGNPQAFRRNFLTSLARLQKWSAGDALDFQAELRIYEDLFTHSPGARRARKAYEAADHPFVDRCAILLDPPFIEQARIAASRALAELESLATALTANVLSFSPH
;
A
#
# COMPACT_ATOMS: atom_id res chain seq x y z
N MET A 1 27.30 -5.67 -27.05
CA MET A 1 26.67 -4.52 -26.35
C MET A 1 26.59 -4.89 -24.88
N SER A 2 27.26 -4.13 -24.01
CA SER A 2 27.34 -4.42 -22.57
C SER A 2 25.98 -4.14 -21.93
N MET A 3 25.32 -5.20 -21.46
CA MET A 3 24.01 -5.12 -20.81
C MET A 3 24.25 -4.82 -19.33
N ALA A 4 24.22 -3.54 -18.96
CA ALA A 4 24.55 -3.08 -17.63
C ALA A 4 23.51 -3.55 -16.60
N LYS A 5 24.00 -4.10 -15.49
CA LYS A 5 23.22 -4.41 -14.28
C LYS A 5 22.47 -3.16 -13.83
N ARG A 6 21.12 -3.15 -13.90
CA ARG A 6 20.31 -2.01 -13.42
C ARG A 6 20.67 -1.74 -11.95
N PRO A 7 21.07 -0.51 -11.58
CA PRO A 7 21.41 -0.21 -10.20
C PRO A 7 20.16 -0.29 -9.33
N ALA A 8 20.28 -0.72 -8.07
CA ALA A 8 19.13 -0.84 -7.14
C ALA A 8 18.34 0.47 -6.94
N ARG A 9 18.97 1.63 -7.19
CA ARG A 9 18.31 2.93 -7.23
C ARG A 9 17.23 3.01 -8.32
N ASP A 10 17.46 2.37 -9.47
CA ASP A 10 16.53 2.37 -10.59
C ASP A 10 15.27 1.58 -10.23
N LEU A 11 15.44 0.35 -9.71
CA LEU A 11 14.33 -0.51 -9.30
C LEU A 11 13.48 0.09 -8.17
N ALA A 12 14.11 0.71 -7.16
CA ALA A 12 13.38 1.36 -6.07
C ALA A 12 12.58 2.58 -6.56
N THR A 13 13.11 3.32 -7.54
CA THR A 13 12.43 4.46 -8.16
C THR A 13 11.28 3.99 -9.05
N GLU A 14 11.52 2.94 -9.85
CA GLU A 14 10.55 2.31 -10.74
C GLU A 14 9.35 1.76 -9.94
N LEU A 15 9.60 1.02 -8.86
CA LEU A 15 8.53 0.50 -8.01
C LEU A 15 7.70 1.62 -7.35
N ALA A 16 8.34 2.70 -6.90
CA ALA A 16 7.62 3.85 -6.34
C ALA A 16 6.71 4.51 -7.38
N ALA A 17 7.19 4.65 -8.63
CA ALA A 17 6.40 5.19 -9.73
C ALA A 17 5.22 4.28 -10.08
N GLU A 18 5.44 2.97 -10.18
CA GLU A 18 4.40 1.98 -10.48
C GLU A 18 3.30 1.95 -9.41
N ILE A 19 3.65 2.00 -8.12
CA ILE A 19 2.65 2.05 -7.04
C ILE A 19 1.78 3.31 -7.15
N VAL A 20 2.40 4.49 -7.36
CA VAL A 20 1.66 5.75 -7.48
C VAL A 20 0.78 5.76 -8.73
N ALA A 21 1.31 5.28 -9.86
CA ALA A 21 0.55 5.17 -11.11
C ALA A 21 -0.62 4.19 -10.97
N ALA A 22 -0.44 3.07 -10.30
CA ALA A 22 -1.49 2.07 -10.11
C ALA A 22 -2.64 2.60 -9.24
N LEU A 23 -2.35 3.34 -8.16
CA LEU A 23 -3.40 4.01 -7.37
C LEU A 23 -4.24 4.98 -8.22
N GLN A 24 -3.61 5.69 -9.15
CA GLN A 24 -4.30 6.62 -10.06
C GLN A 24 -5.10 5.90 -11.15
N ARG A 25 -4.51 4.86 -11.76
CA ARG A 25 -5.09 4.12 -12.89
C ARG A 25 -6.22 3.19 -12.46
N GLU A 26 -5.96 2.36 -11.45
CA GLU A 26 -6.91 1.33 -10.99
C GLU A 26 -8.03 1.92 -10.12
N ARG A 27 -7.80 3.12 -9.56
CA ARG A 27 -8.74 3.85 -8.69
C ARG A 27 -9.37 2.96 -7.60
N PRO A 28 -8.57 2.20 -6.82
CA PRO A 28 -9.11 1.24 -5.85
C PRO A 28 -9.94 1.93 -4.76
N ILE A 29 -9.53 3.14 -4.34
CA ILE A 29 -10.22 3.87 -3.27
C ILE A 29 -11.58 4.44 -3.70
N PRO A 30 -11.71 5.14 -4.85
CA PRO A 30 -13.03 5.48 -5.37
C PRO A 30 -13.95 4.26 -5.52
N ARG A 31 -13.45 3.16 -6.09
CA ARG A 31 -14.24 1.92 -6.25
C ARG A 31 -14.70 1.34 -4.91
N PHE A 32 -13.82 1.31 -3.92
CA PHE A 32 -14.13 0.88 -2.56
C PHE A 32 -15.28 1.70 -1.97
N VAL A 33 -15.18 3.04 -2.02
CA VAL A 33 -16.20 3.91 -1.44
C VAL A 33 -17.51 3.85 -2.22
N ASP A 34 -17.46 3.84 -3.56
CA ASP A 34 -18.65 3.72 -4.41
C ASP A 34 -19.39 2.41 -4.14
N SER A 35 -18.65 1.29 -4.03
CA SER A 35 -19.23 -0.02 -3.74
C SER A 35 -19.88 -0.05 -2.35
N TYR A 36 -19.20 0.49 -1.33
CA TYR A 36 -19.74 0.58 0.03
C TYR A 36 -21.03 1.40 0.09
N VAL A 37 -21.03 2.55 -0.59
CA VAL A 37 -22.19 3.46 -0.65
C VAL A 37 -23.40 2.76 -1.26
N VAL A 38 -23.21 2.02 -2.36
CA VAL A 38 -24.29 1.28 -3.01
C VAL A 38 -24.74 0.09 -2.15
N GLU A 39 -23.81 -0.70 -1.62
CA GLU A 39 -24.10 -1.91 -0.82
C GLU A 39 -24.90 -1.58 0.46
N HIS A 40 -24.64 -0.44 1.09
CA HIS A 40 -25.24 -0.05 2.37
C HIS A 40 -26.20 1.14 2.29
N GLY A 41 -26.52 1.63 1.08
CA GLY A 41 -27.44 2.77 0.89
C GLY A 41 -26.93 4.10 1.47
N ARG A 42 -25.61 4.29 1.58
CA ARG A 42 -24.97 5.43 2.27
C ARG A 42 -24.68 6.60 1.35
N HIS A 43 -25.60 6.94 0.44
CA HIS A 43 -25.41 7.97 -0.58
C HIS A 43 -25.07 9.36 -0.03
N ALA A 44 -25.45 9.65 1.21
CA ALA A 44 -25.09 10.90 1.90
C ALA A 44 -23.57 11.12 2.01
N LEU A 45 -22.76 10.06 2.01
CA LEU A 45 -21.29 10.15 2.02
C LEU A 45 -20.72 10.85 0.77
N GLN A 46 -21.48 10.87 -0.32
CA GLN A 46 -21.07 11.45 -1.61
C GLN A 46 -21.81 12.75 -1.95
N ALA A 47 -22.77 13.17 -1.12
CA ALA A 47 -23.65 14.30 -1.41
C ALA A 47 -22.92 15.65 -1.45
N HIS A 48 -21.78 15.78 -0.78
CA HIS A 48 -20.98 17.01 -0.73
C HIS A 48 -19.64 16.82 -1.45
N PRO A 49 -19.46 17.35 -2.68
CA PRO A 49 -18.29 17.06 -3.52
C PRO A 49 -16.94 17.43 -2.90
N THR A 50 -16.86 18.51 -2.12
CA THR A 50 -15.61 18.91 -1.45
C THR A 50 -15.24 17.94 -0.34
N ARG A 51 -16.19 17.61 0.55
CA ARG A 51 -15.98 16.64 1.64
C ARG A 51 -15.66 15.25 1.08
N TYR A 52 -16.31 14.86 -0.02
CA TYR A 52 -16.04 13.59 -0.67
C TYR A 52 -14.61 13.53 -1.23
N ARG A 53 -14.14 14.60 -1.87
CA ARG A 53 -12.74 14.69 -2.35
C ARG A 53 -11.73 14.63 -1.21
N GLU A 54 -12.00 15.31 -0.10
CA GLU A 54 -11.16 15.26 1.11
C GLU A 54 -11.12 13.85 1.70
N LEU A 55 -12.27 13.18 1.83
CA LEU A 55 -12.35 11.79 2.27
C LEU A 55 -11.52 10.86 1.37
N LEU A 56 -11.68 10.99 0.04
CA LEU A 56 -10.88 10.20 -0.90
C LEU A 56 -9.38 10.48 -0.78
N ALA A 57 -8.97 11.73 -0.49
CA ALA A 57 -7.57 12.06 -0.28
C ALA A 57 -7.02 11.38 0.99
N LEU A 58 -7.78 11.40 2.08
CA LEU A 58 -7.41 10.73 3.33
C LEU A 58 -7.30 9.20 3.12
N LEU A 59 -8.31 8.59 2.50
CA LEU A 59 -8.31 7.14 2.23
C LEU A 59 -7.20 6.73 1.24
N ASN A 60 -6.89 7.55 0.23
CA ASN A 60 -5.75 7.30 -0.67
C ASN A 60 -4.42 7.33 0.07
N ARG A 61 -4.29 8.18 1.09
CA ARG A 61 -3.09 8.22 1.91
C ARG A 61 -2.92 6.92 2.72
N GLU A 62 -4.01 6.41 3.29
CA GLU A 62 -4.00 5.09 3.96
C GLU A 62 -3.65 3.96 2.97
N ALA A 63 -4.20 4.00 1.75
CA ALA A 63 -3.91 3.02 0.72
C ALA A 63 -2.42 3.01 0.34
N LEU A 64 -1.81 4.20 0.23
CA LEU A 64 -0.40 4.33 -0.08
C LEU A 64 0.49 3.75 1.04
N LEU A 65 0.12 3.94 2.31
CA LEU A 65 0.80 3.31 3.44
C LEU A 65 0.72 1.78 3.37
N ALA A 66 -0.48 1.23 3.16
CA ALA A 66 -0.70 -0.21 3.08
C ALA A 66 0.07 -0.85 1.91
N MET A 67 0.00 -0.25 0.71
CA MET A 67 0.75 -0.73 -0.46
C MET A 67 2.26 -0.62 -0.26
N THR A 68 2.75 0.45 0.38
CA THR A 68 4.17 0.62 0.68
C THR A 68 4.68 -0.46 1.63
N LEU A 69 3.96 -0.72 2.72
CA LEU A 69 4.28 -1.79 3.67
C LEU A 69 4.34 -3.14 2.94
N ARG A 70 3.30 -3.49 2.17
CA ARG A 70 3.24 -4.76 1.44
C ARG A 70 4.38 -4.90 0.42
N ALA A 71 4.70 -3.83 -0.31
CA ALA A 71 5.75 -3.84 -1.31
C ALA A 71 7.14 -4.07 -0.70
N LEU A 72 7.43 -3.45 0.46
CA LEU A 72 8.69 -3.63 1.17
C LEU A 72 8.81 -5.03 1.80
N GLU A 73 7.70 -5.57 2.33
CA GLU A 73 7.66 -6.96 2.83
C GLU A 73 7.90 -7.98 1.70
N GLU A 74 7.30 -7.75 0.52
CA GLU A 74 7.49 -8.61 -0.65
C GLU A 74 8.92 -8.53 -1.18
N GLU A 75 9.51 -7.33 -1.27
CA GLU A 75 10.92 -7.17 -1.65
C GLU A 75 11.84 -7.93 -0.69
N ALA A 76 11.63 -7.79 0.62
CA ALA A 76 12.41 -8.50 1.63
C ALA A 76 12.20 -10.03 1.53
N SER A 77 10.98 -10.49 1.23
CA SER A 77 10.67 -11.90 0.99
C SER A 77 11.43 -12.46 -0.22
N LEU A 78 11.37 -11.78 -1.36
CA LEU A 78 12.07 -12.17 -2.59
C LEU A 78 13.60 -12.14 -2.41
N ALA A 79 14.11 -11.13 -1.69
CA ALA A 79 15.53 -11.05 -1.34
C ALA A 79 15.98 -12.28 -0.54
N ARG A 80 15.22 -12.70 0.50
CA ARG A 80 15.50 -13.91 1.29
C ARG A 80 15.45 -15.19 0.46
N GLN A 81 14.48 -15.32 -0.45
CA GLN A 81 14.38 -16.48 -1.34
C GLN A 81 15.57 -16.56 -2.32
N SER A 82 16.03 -15.41 -2.81
CA SER A 82 17.16 -15.33 -3.74
C SER A 82 18.52 -15.56 -3.07
N ALA A 83 18.68 -15.27 -1.77
CA ALA A 83 19.92 -15.43 -1.02
C ALA A 83 20.40 -16.89 -0.96
N GLY A 84 19.50 -17.86 -1.06
CA GLY A 84 19.84 -19.29 -1.19
C GLY A 84 20.46 -19.68 -2.54
N LYS A 85 20.33 -18.83 -3.58
CA LYS A 85 20.88 -19.06 -4.94
C LYS A 85 21.89 -17.99 -5.40
N ARG A 86 21.89 -16.79 -4.82
CA ARG A 86 22.69 -15.64 -5.26
C ARG A 86 23.14 -14.79 -4.09
N ARG A 87 24.45 -14.69 -3.89
CA ARG A 87 25.13 -13.99 -2.80
C ARG A 87 25.06 -12.45 -2.85
N ASN A 88 24.16 -11.86 -3.64
CA ASN A 88 24.06 -10.42 -3.90
C ASN A 88 22.61 -9.91 -3.86
N ALA A 89 21.87 -10.21 -2.80
CA ALA A 89 20.70 -9.40 -2.46
C ALA A 89 21.20 -7.97 -2.20
N GLY A 90 20.61 -6.96 -2.85
CA GLY A 90 20.97 -5.55 -2.61
C GLY A 90 20.76 -5.18 -1.14
N ASN A 91 21.40 -4.11 -0.67
CA ASN A 91 21.21 -3.64 0.71
C ASN A 91 19.73 -3.20 0.91
N PRO A 92 18.92 -3.93 1.72
CA PRO A 92 17.49 -3.64 1.87
C PRO A 92 17.21 -2.24 2.43
N GLN A 93 18.10 -1.74 3.30
CA GLN A 93 17.98 -0.39 3.85
C GLN A 93 18.24 0.67 2.78
N ALA A 94 19.16 0.41 1.84
CA ALA A 94 19.39 1.30 0.71
C ALA A 94 18.20 1.29 -0.26
N PHE A 95 17.59 0.13 -0.51
CA PHE A 95 16.38 0.02 -1.33
C PHE A 95 15.23 0.81 -0.71
N ARG A 96 14.91 0.54 0.56
CA ARG A 96 13.87 1.25 1.33
C ARG A 96 14.06 2.76 1.28
N ARG A 97 15.26 3.26 1.57
CA ARG A 97 15.56 4.69 1.54
C ARG A 97 15.32 5.29 0.15
N ASN A 98 15.83 4.66 -0.90
CA ASN A 98 15.68 5.14 -2.27
C ASN A 98 14.21 5.11 -2.73
N PHE A 99 13.45 4.09 -2.32
CA PHE A 99 12.02 3.97 -2.58
C PHE A 99 11.26 5.12 -1.92
N LEU A 100 11.46 5.35 -0.62
CA LEU A 100 10.77 6.42 0.12
C LEU A 100 11.15 7.82 -0.38
N THR A 101 12.43 8.06 -0.70
CA THR A 101 12.86 9.32 -1.34
C THR A 101 12.18 9.53 -2.69
N SER A 102 12.05 8.48 -3.50
CA SER A 102 11.37 8.56 -4.79
C SER A 102 9.87 8.82 -4.63
N LEU A 103 9.24 8.17 -3.65
CA LEU A 103 7.84 8.35 -3.33
C LEU A 103 7.54 9.80 -2.91
N ALA A 104 8.35 10.36 -2.00
CA ALA A 104 8.22 11.75 -1.57
C ALA A 104 8.33 12.74 -2.75
N ARG A 105 9.27 12.50 -3.67
CA ARG A 105 9.41 13.31 -4.89
C ARG A 105 8.19 13.20 -5.82
N LEU A 106 7.69 12.00 -6.06
CA LEU A 106 6.53 11.76 -6.92
C LEU A 106 5.26 12.41 -6.37
N GLN A 107 5.09 12.36 -5.05
CA GLN A 107 3.97 12.97 -4.33
C GLN A 107 4.15 14.48 -4.09
N LYS A 108 5.30 15.05 -4.47
CA LYS A 108 5.66 16.47 -4.24
C LYS A 108 5.56 16.87 -2.75
N TRP A 109 5.93 15.95 -1.87
CA TRP A 109 5.91 16.16 -0.43
C TRP A 109 6.98 17.15 0.02
N SER A 110 6.63 17.96 1.01
CA SER A 110 7.63 18.70 1.80
C SER A 110 8.45 17.74 2.66
N ALA A 111 9.51 18.24 3.28
CA ALA A 111 10.28 17.46 4.24
C ALA A 111 9.42 17.01 5.44
N GLY A 112 8.47 17.85 5.88
CA GLY A 112 7.52 17.52 6.94
C GLY A 112 6.61 16.37 6.53
N ASP A 113 5.95 16.48 5.37
CA ASP A 113 5.04 15.44 4.86
C ASP A 113 5.75 14.08 4.72
N ALA A 114 7.00 14.09 4.26
CA ALA A 114 7.80 12.88 4.10
C ALA A 114 8.21 12.25 5.45
N LEU A 115 8.41 13.06 6.49
CA LEU A 115 8.67 12.56 7.85
C LEU A 115 7.39 12.01 8.49
N ASP A 116 6.26 12.70 8.32
CA ASP A 116 4.96 12.25 8.82
C ASP A 116 4.55 10.92 8.18
N PHE A 117 4.74 10.78 6.86
CA PHE A 117 4.49 9.52 6.17
C PHE A 117 5.39 8.39 6.70
N GLN A 118 6.67 8.66 6.97
CA GLN A 118 7.59 7.67 7.53
C GLN A 118 7.22 7.26 8.96
N ALA A 119 6.80 8.22 9.79
CA ALA A 119 6.32 7.95 11.14
C ALA A 119 5.06 7.08 11.12
N GLU A 120 4.11 7.38 10.24
CA GLU A 120 2.91 6.56 10.09
C GLU A 120 3.18 5.19 9.49
N LEU A 121 4.07 5.09 8.51
CA LEU A 121 4.51 3.81 7.97
C LEU A 121 5.14 2.95 9.07
N ARG A 122 5.88 3.57 10.00
CA ARG A 122 6.46 2.85 11.13
C ARG A 122 5.39 2.26 12.06
N ILE A 123 4.33 3.01 12.33
CA ILE A 123 3.17 2.50 13.10
C ILE A 123 2.55 1.30 12.39
N TYR A 124 2.37 1.40 11.08
CA TYR A 124 1.86 0.29 10.25
C TYR A 124 2.75 -0.96 10.36
N GLU A 125 4.08 -0.80 10.27
CA GLU A 125 5.05 -1.89 10.42
C GLU A 125 5.00 -2.56 11.79
N ASP A 126 4.96 -1.75 12.85
CA ASP A 126 4.93 -2.24 14.22
C ASP A 126 3.64 -3.03 14.44
N LEU A 127 2.48 -2.50 14.06
CA LEU A 127 1.19 -3.19 14.19
C LEU A 127 1.11 -4.46 13.32
N PHE A 128 1.64 -4.42 12.09
CA PHE A 128 1.69 -5.58 11.21
C PHE A 128 2.56 -6.71 11.77
N THR A 129 3.70 -6.36 12.38
CA THR A 129 4.62 -7.35 12.99
C THR A 129 3.98 -8.04 14.19
N HIS A 130 3.15 -7.32 14.96
CA HIS A 130 2.54 -7.81 16.19
C HIS A 130 1.15 -8.43 16.00
N SER A 131 0.60 -8.48 14.77
CA SER A 131 -0.68 -9.14 14.49
C SER A 131 -0.49 -10.58 13.95
N PRO A 132 -0.60 -11.63 14.79
CA PRO A 132 -0.50 -13.01 14.34
C PRO A 132 -1.66 -13.45 13.41
N GLY A 133 -2.75 -12.68 13.36
CA GLY A 133 -3.92 -12.90 12.49
C GLY A 133 -3.74 -12.41 11.04
N ALA A 134 -2.72 -11.59 10.78
CA ALA A 134 -2.43 -11.06 9.46
C ALA A 134 -2.17 -12.17 8.40
N ARG A 135 -1.73 -13.36 8.83
CA ARG A 135 -1.25 -14.45 7.96
C ARG A 135 -2.19 -15.68 7.81
N ARG A 136 -3.34 -15.72 8.49
CA ARG A 136 -4.27 -16.87 8.39
C ARG A 136 -5.32 -16.68 7.30
N ALA A 137 -5.76 -17.78 6.67
CA ALA A 137 -6.92 -17.77 5.77
C ALA A 137 -8.18 -17.39 6.56
N ARG A 138 -8.79 -16.24 6.22
CA ARG A 138 -9.93 -15.67 6.94
C ARG A 138 -11.25 -15.99 6.25
N LYS A 139 -12.35 -15.95 7.02
CA LYS A 139 -13.70 -16.07 6.49
C LYS A 139 -14.13 -14.76 5.82
N ALA A 140 -14.95 -14.84 4.77
CA ALA A 140 -15.34 -13.67 3.97
C ALA A 140 -16.14 -12.58 4.73
N TYR A 141 -16.68 -12.91 5.90
CA TYR A 141 -17.47 -12.01 6.74
C TYR A 141 -16.68 -11.37 7.89
N GLU A 142 -15.39 -11.69 8.03
CA GLU A 142 -14.54 -11.19 9.11
C GLU A 142 -13.55 -10.16 8.57
N ALA A 143 -13.53 -8.97 9.17
CA ALA A 143 -12.59 -7.93 8.78
C ALA A 143 -11.15 -8.29 9.14
N ALA A 144 -10.19 -7.80 8.35
CA ALA A 144 -8.78 -7.94 8.67
C ALA A 144 -8.44 -7.21 9.96
N ASP A 145 -7.62 -7.84 10.80
CA ASP A 145 -6.87 -7.14 11.85
C ASP A 145 -5.67 -6.43 11.20
N HIS A 146 -5.91 -5.22 10.69
CA HIS A 146 -4.93 -4.44 9.95
C HIS A 146 -5.18 -2.93 10.09
N PRO A 147 -4.14 -2.09 10.30
CA PRO A 147 -4.31 -0.65 10.54
C PRO A 147 -5.10 0.09 9.47
N PHE A 148 -4.89 -0.26 8.20
CA PHE A 148 -5.68 0.25 7.06
C PHE A 148 -7.19 0.04 7.27
N VAL A 149 -7.60 -1.15 7.70
CA VAL A 149 -9.01 -1.49 7.86
C VAL A 149 -9.66 -0.64 8.93
N ASP A 150 -9.02 -0.53 10.09
CA ASP A 150 -9.57 0.22 11.21
C ASP A 150 -9.59 1.73 10.91
N ARG A 151 -8.51 2.28 10.33
CA ARG A 151 -8.43 3.71 9.98
C ARG A 151 -9.41 4.07 8.86
N CYS A 152 -9.52 3.24 7.81
CA CYS A 152 -10.49 3.48 6.75
C CYS A 152 -11.93 3.38 7.25
N ALA A 153 -12.23 2.45 8.16
CA ALA A 153 -13.58 2.34 8.72
C ALA A 153 -13.98 3.58 9.55
N ILE A 154 -13.05 4.08 10.37
CA ILE A 154 -13.24 5.30 11.16
C ILE A 154 -13.41 6.52 10.24
N LEU A 155 -12.63 6.62 9.16
CA LEU A 155 -12.72 7.74 8.22
C LEU A 155 -14.01 7.69 7.39
N LEU A 156 -14.41 6.50 6.96
CA LEU A 156 -15.50 6.31 6.02
C LEU A 156 -16.88 6.46 6.67
N ASP A 157 -17.15 5.72 7.75
CA ASP A 157 -18.47 5.68 8.36
C ASP A 157 -18.42 5.23 9.84
N PRO A 158 -18.02 6.11 10.77
CA PRO A 158 -17.91 5.76 12.19
C PRO A 158 -19.18 5.14 12.80
N PRO A 159 -20.41 5.62 12.49
CA PRO A 159 -21.63 4.99 12.99
C PRO A 159 -21.85 3.54 12.53
N PHE A 160 -21.21 3.12 11.43
CA PHE A 160 -21.33 1.78 10.83
C PHE A 160 -19.96 1.10 10.68
N ILE A 161 -19.14 1.21 11.73
CA ILE A 161 -17.73 0.81 11.69
C ILE A 161 -17.51 -0.64 11.22
N GLU A 162 -18.32 -1.60 11.67
CA GLU A 162 -18.09 -3.01 11.31
C GLU A 162 -18.35 -3.29 9.82
N GLN A 163 -19.37 -2.66 9.23
CA GLN A 163 -19.62 -2.74 7.79
C GLN A 163 -18.47 -2.09 7.01
N ALA A 164 -18.03 -0.92 7.47
CA ALA A 164 -16.92 -0.21 6.86
C ALA A 164 -15.59 -1.01 6.99
N ARG A 165 -15.38 -1.73 8.10
CA ARG A 165 -14.23 -2.63 8.29
C ARG A 165 -14.27 -3.82 7.33
N ILE A 166 -15.42 -4.45 7.12
CA ILE A 166 -15.56 -5.54 6.15
C ILE A 166 -15.25 -5.04 4.73
N ALA A 167 -15.81 -3.90 4.34
CA ALA A 167 -15.55 -3.32 3.02
C ALA A 167 -14.08 -2.89 2.85
N ALA A 168 -13.48 -2.26 3.87
CA ALA A 168 -12.06 -1.91 3.86
C ALA A 168 -11.15 -3.14 3.83
N SER A 169 -11.55 -4.25 4.44
CA SER A 169 -10.83 -5.53 4.37
C SER A 169 -10.77 -6.07 2.93
N ARG A 170 -11.86 -5.97 2.18
CA ARG A 170 -11.89 -6.34 0.74
C ARG A 170 -10.96 -5.43 -0.07
N ALA A 171 -11.04 -4.11 0.16
CA ALA A 171 -10.16 -3.14 -0.49
C ALA A 171 -8.68 -3.37 -0.16
N LEU A 172 -8.35 -3.72 1.09
CA LEU A 172 -7.00 -4.08 1.50
C LEU A 172 -6.48 -5.28 0.71
N ALA A 173 -7.27 -6.33 0.55
CA ALA A 173 -6.87 -7.51 -0.21
C ALA A 173 -6.55 -7.17 -1.68
N GLU A 174 -7.34 -6.29 -2.30
CA GLU A 174 -7.06 -5.78 -3.66
C GLU A 174 -5.75 -4.99 -3.72
N LEU A 175 -5.54 -4.08 -2.76
CA LEU A 175 -4.32 -3.26 -2.67
C LEU A 175 -3.07 -4.11 -2.44
N GLU A 176 -3.16 -5.11 -1.56
CA GLU A 176 -2.06 -6.01 -1.26
C GLU A 176 -1.70 -6.89 -2.46
N SER A 177 -2.71 -7.45 -3.14
CA SER A 177 -2.52 -8.21 -4.37
C SER A 177 -1.85 -7.36 -5.45
N LEU A 178 -2.28 -6.12 -5.61
CA LEU A 178 -1.70 -5.17 -6.56
C LEU A 178 -0.25 -4.85 -6.22
N ALA A 179 0.04 -4.51 -4.96
CA ALA A 179 1.40 -4.20 -4.51
C ALA A 179 2.35 -5.40 -4.69
N THR A 180 1.93 -6.62 -4.32
CA THR A 180 2.72 -7.84 -4.53
C THR A 180 3.01 -8.08 -6.01
N ALA A 181 2.01 -7.95 -6.89
CA ALA A 181 2.19 -8.13 -8.33
C ALA A 181 3.17 -7.11 -8.92
N LEU A 182 3.05 -5.83 -8.55
CA LEU A 182 3.95 -4.76 -9.01
C LEU A 182 5.39 -5.01 -8.53
N THR A 183 5.58 -5.36 -7.26
CA THR A 183 6.91 -5.66 -6.71
C THR A 183 7.55 -6.85 -7.41
N ALA A 184 6.80 -7.95 -7.57
CA ALA A 184 7.29 -9.13 -8.28
C ALA A 184 7.65 -8.80 -9.73
N ASN A 185 6.82 -8.03 -10.45
CA ASN A 185 7.10 -7.59 -11.81
C ASN A 185 8.40 -6.79 -11.89
N VAL A 186 8.51 -5.68 -11.13
CA VAL A 186 9.70 -4.80 -11.16
C VAL A 186 10.98 -5.56 -10.81
N LEU A 187 10.93 -6.46 -9.82
CA LEU A 187 12.11 -7.20 -9.37
C LEU A 187 12.44 -8.43 -10.24
N SER A 188 11.46 -9.02 -10.92
CA SER A 188 11.65 -10.14 -11.85
C SER A 188 12.32 -9.71 -13.17
N PHE A 189 12.14 -8.46 -13.60
CA PHE A 189 12.81 -7.89 -14.78
C PHE A 189 14.31 -7.59 -14.57
N SER A 190 14.93 -8.08 -13.49
CA SER A 190 16.38 -8.00 -13.27
C SER A 190 17.09 -9.11 -14.06
N PRO A 191 17.71 -8.83 -15.23
CA PRO A 191 18.41 -9.85 -16.00
C PRO A 191 19.65 -10.30 -15.22
N HIS A 192 19.86 -11.61 -15.22
CA HIS A 192 20.96 -12.28 -14.55
C HIS A 192 22.33 -11.98 -15.15
#